data_AF-A0A3R6H6Z1-F1
#
_entry.id   AF-A0A3R6H6Z1-F1
#
_cell.length_a   1.000
_cell.length_b   1.000
_cell.length_c   1.000
_cell.angle_alpha   90.00
_cell.angle_beta   90.00
_cell.angle_gamma   90.00
#
_symmetry.space_group_name_H-M   'P 1'
#
loop_
_entity.id
_entity.type
_entity.pdbx_description
1 polymer ?
#
loop_
_entity_poly.entity_id
_entity_poly.type
_entity_poly.pdbx_seq_one_letter_code
_entity_poly.pdbx_strand_id
1 'polypeptide(L)'
;MNKIKTIMALLVLTMLATFTACSPDDSSMSDNSGGGSKDGFTIHLKISTSASGSIGQAAHHSRTLTLEWESGSDVENMKSWLVVLTQGGKVVQTIEKTHVAQHAVEDEVTLENVEPGTYQVYSFANIDKTQLGTLTNGSAVDFKNMKYKMNGNGFDATISGIPMSNEQTLKVKEDGTTDKDKLWVVRMLAKVTLQFRNPSSTPLEINDITINDITKNSSEIGEVDNIMLLPKHSDTSTGADNDQVTCIPNLVAQAATQNYTYNLSPAVTIPAGTTSYKEVSFYVNESAAGNTSKYFIINLNTSAGVKRYALFQDWTTIARNDHHILPISLDDYKLTFDVQSFTAIGLYPSIRDNGTTLSYTCYYPEEEFHIQPKVVKADDSEVSGTIDYNNVKWELIQEDGMSDATAAETNAKSVFKVLPSWNTTTGYFEGIFNDDKADKQSALYQVTVPVPGETGKSLTYKILFTKDLRSFAARKYTRQSYNFRTKQ
;
A
#
# COMPACT_ATOMS: atom_id res chain seq x y z
N MET A 1 -69.28 -3.60 42.11
CA MET A 1 -68.55 -4.31 41.03
C MET A 1 -67.33 -3.47 40.69
N ASN A 2 -66.19 -3.74 41.31
CA ASN A 2 -65.33 -4.91 41.12
C ASN A 2 -64.42 -4.77 39.90
N LYS A 3 -63.12 -4.79 40.23
CA LYS A 3 -62.10 -5.60 39.56
C LYS A 3 -61.91 -5.26 38.08
N ILE A 4 -60.97 -4.36 37.78
CA ILE A 4 -60.05 -4.37 36.60
C ILE A 4 -59.05 -3.17 36.69
N LYS A 5 -58.57 -2.79 37.88
CA LYS A 5 -57.44 -1.83 37.98
C LYS A 5 -56.31 -2.26 38.92
N THR A 6 -56.36 -3.49 39.41
CA THR A 6 -55.36 -4.03 40.37
C THR A 6 -54.65 -5.28 39.85
N ILE A 7 -54.73 -5.56 38.55
CA ILE A 7 -53.99 -6.65 37.88
C ILE A 7 -53.37 -6.11 36.59
N MET A 8 -52.57 -5.05 36.71
CA MET A 8 -51.55 -4.68 35.71
C MET A 8 -50.45 -3.80 36.32
N ALA A 9 -50.31 -3.84 37.64
CA ALA A 9 -49.21 -3.23 38.38
C ALA A 9 -48.48 -4.26 39.27
N LEU A 10 -48.87 -5.54 39.19
CA LEU A 10 -48.31 -6.62 40.01
C LEU A 10 -47.65 -7.74 39.17
N LEU A 11 -47.32 -7.46 37.91
CA LEU A 11 -46.54 -8.36 37.06
C LEU A 11 -45.28 -7.70 36.44
N VAL A 12 -44.94 -6.48 36.90
CA VAL A 12 -43.74 -5.75 36.44
C VAL A 12 -42.78 -5.47 37.61
N LEU A 13 -43.03 -6.03 38.79
CA LEU A 13 -42.21 -5.81 40.00
C LEU A 13 -41.49 -7.08 40.50
N THR A 14 -41.27 -8.08 39.64
CA THR A 14 -40.50 -9.30 39.98
C THR A 14 -39.50 -9.76 38.91
N MET A 15 -39.09 -8.89 37.99
CA MET A 15 -37.97 -9.16 37.06
C MET A 15 -37.01 -7.96 36.95
N LEU A 16 -36.71 -7.32 38.08
CA LEU A 16 -35.60 -6.36 38.16
C LEU A 16 -34.91 -6.48 39.54
N ALA A 17 -34.27 -7.62 39.74
CA ALA A 17 -33.40 -7.87 40.90
C ALA A 17 -32.32 -8.90 40.54
N THR A 18 -31.54 -8.68 39.48
CA THR A 18 -30.27 -9.40 39.27
C THR A 18 -29.25 -8.54 38.51
N PHE A 19 -29.06 -7.27 38.85
CA PHE A 19 -27.82 -6.54 38.52
C PHE A 19 -27.64 -5.41 39.52
N THR A 20 -26.86 -5.68 40.56
CA THR A 20 -26.02 -4.77 41.36
C THR A 20 -25.66 -5.47 42.67
N ALA A 21 -24.58 -6.25 42.64
CA ALA A 21 -23.74 -6.43 43.80
C ALA A 21 -22.32 -6.09 43.35
N CYS A 22 -21.87 -4.89 43.72
CA CYS A 22 -20.46 -4.70 44.03
C CYS A 22 -20.13 -5.66 45.17
N SER A 23 -19.19 -6.57 44.95
CA SER A 23 -18.27 -6.99 46.00
C SER A 23 -16.88 -6.49 45.59
N PRO A 24 -16.22 -5.63 46.38
CA PRO A 24 -14.78 -5.73 46.49
C PRO A 24 -14.46 -7.02 47.27
N ASP A 25 -13.27 -7.54 47.06
CA ASP A 25 -12.69 -8.74 47.70
C ASP A 25 -13.14 -10.08 47.12
N ASP A 26 -12.33 -10.58 46.18
CA ASP A 26 -11.87 -11.96 46.26
C ASP A 26 -10.34 -11.96 46.11
N SER A 27 -9.67 -11.51 47.17
CA SER A 27 -8.31 -11.96 47.48
C SER A 27 -8.40 -13.37 48.06
N SER A 28 -8.73 -14.36 47.23
CA SER A 28 -8.49 -15.75 47.60
C SER A 28 -7.03 -16.07 47.31
N MET A 29 -6.22 -15.85 48.35
CA MET A 29 -5.06 -16.67 48.65
C MET A 29 -5.33 -18.12 48.25
N SER A 30 -4.69 -18.61 47.18
CA SER A 30 -4.45 -20.04 47.05
C SER A 30 -3.18 -20.38 47.81
N ASP A 31 -3.29 -20.43 49.14
CA ASP A 31 -2.36 -21.20 49.96
C ASP A 31 -2.58 -22.67 49.61
N ASN A 32 -1.77 -23.18 48.67
CA ASN A 32 -1.70 -24.60 48.40
C ASN A 32 -0.78 -25.23 49.44
N SER A 33 -1.35 -25.66 50.57
CA SER A 33 -0.63 -26.41 51.59
C SER A 33 -0.38 -27.85 51.12
N GLY A 34 0.73 -28.06 50.40
CA GLY A 34 1.32 -29.39 50.19
C GLY A 34 1.76 -29.71 48.75
N GLY A 35 3.02 -29.40 48.44
CA GLY A 35 3.81 -30.14 47.43
C GLY A 35 3.74 -29.65 45.99
N GLY A 36 4.56 -28.64 45.68
CA GLY A 36 4.84 -28.16 44.31
C GLY A 36 4.27 -26.76 44.07
N SER A 37 5.03 -25.73 44.44
CA SER A 37 4.68 -24.34 44.12
C SER A 37 4.54 -24.18 42.61
N LYS A 38 3.39 -23.69 42.14
CA LYS A 38 3.25 -23.16 40.78
C LYS A 38 3.75 -21.72 40.85
N ASP A 39 5.05 -21.50 40.65
CA ASP A 39 5.72 -20.21 40.88
C ASP A 39 5.38 -19.10 39.84
N GLY A 40 4.26 -19.20 39.11
CA GLY A 40 3.90 -18.26 38.04
C GLY A 40 2.45 -17.77 38.09
N PHE A 41 2.20 -16.64 37.43
CA PHE A 41 0.91 -15.95 37.37
C PHE A 41 0.03 -16.43 36.20
N THR A 42 -1.29 -16.29 36.36
CA THR A 42 -2.24 -16.35 35.25
C THR A 42 -2.41 -14.95 34.69
N ILE A 43 -2.11 -14.77 33.40
CA ILE A 43 -2.13 -13.48 32.72
C ILE A 43 -3.28 -13.47 31.72
N HIS A 44 -4.15 -12.46 31.81
CA HIS A 44 -5.23 -12.23 30.83
C HIS A 44 -4.86 -11.08 29.91
N LEU A 45 -4.85 -11.35 28.62
CA LEU A 45 -4.61 -10.40 27.53
C LEU A 45 -5.75 -10.48 26.52
N LYS A 46 -5.78 -9.55 25.58
CA LYS A 46 -6.62 -9.62 24.40
C LYS A 46 -5.75 -9.68 23.15
N ILE A 47 -6.04 -10.57 22.22
CA ILE A 47 -5.52 -10.46 20.86
C ILE A 47 -6.45 -9.56 20.04
N SER A 48 -5.90 -8.61 19.29
CA SER A 48 -6.66 -7.60 18.57
C SER A 48 -6.13 -7.37 17.17
N THR A 49 -7.01 -7.24 16.19
CA THR A 49 -6.63 -6.79 14.84
C THR A 49 -6.14 -5.35 14.89
N SER A 50 -4.98 -5.05 14.32
CA SER A 50 -4.50 -3.67 14.18
C SER A 50 -5.31 -2.93 13.12
N ALA A 51 -5.58 -1.64 13.37
CA ALA A 51 -6.09 -0.74 12.35
C ALA A 51 -5.04 -0.55 11.24
N SER A 52 -5.49 -0.18 10.05
CA SER A 52 -4.60 0.19 8.95
C SER A 52 -3.86 1.49 9.30
N GLY A 53 -2.54 1.46 9.30
CA GLY A 53 -1.71 2.67 9.43
C GLY A 53 -1.44 3.37 8.11
N SER A 54 -2.27 3.17 7.09
CA SER A 54 -1.94 3.58 5.73
C SER A 54 -1.63 5.07 5.63
N ILE A 55 -0.54 5.35 4.92
CA ILE A 55 -0.23 6.66 4.31
C ILE A 55 -1.04 6.79 3.00
N GLY A 56 -2.17 6.06 2.88
CA GLY A 56 -2.92 5.96 1.65
C GLY A 56 -3.11 7.38 1.14
N GLN A 57 -2.47 7.70 0.01
CA GLN A 57 -2.84 8.85 -0.79
C GLN A 57 -4.27 8.57 -1.27
N ALA A 58 -5.24 8.62 -0.35
CA ALA A 58 -6.44 9.36 -0.63
C ALA A 58 -5.90 10.66 -1.19
N ALA A 59 -6.05 10.84 -2.50
CA ALA A 59 -5.94 12.17 -3.07
C ALA A 59 -6.62 13.10 -2.05
N HIS A 60 -5.96 14.20 -1.67
CA HIS A 60 -6.36 15.12 -0.59
C HIS A 60 -7.82 15.65 -0.72
N HIS A 61 -8.59 15.18 -1.70
CA HIS A 61 -9.91 15.57 -2.13
C HIS A 61 -10.83 14.40 -2.56
N SER A 62 -11.02 13.34 -1.76
CA SER A 62 -12.25 12.52 -1.91
C SER A 62 -12.62 11.67 -0.69
N ARG A 63 -13.64 12.16 0.03
CA ARG A 63 -14.46 11.53 1.09
C ARG A 63 -13.74 11.07 2.36
N THR A 64 -14.24 11.65 3.46
CA THR A 64 -14.44 11.07 4.78
C THR A 64 -14.11 9.57 4.81
N LEU A 65 -13.00 9.20 5.43
CA LEU A 65 -12.82 7.87 6.01
C LEU A 65 -14.09 7.60 6.81
N THR A 66 -14.98 6.76 6.29
CA THR A 66 -16.00 6.15 7.15
C THR A 66 -15.21 5.36 8.19
N LEU A 67 -15.52 5.57 9.48
CA LEU A 67 -14.93 4.83 10.60
C LEU A 67 -14.97 3.30 10.41
N GLU A 68 -15.79 2.80 9.48
CA GLU A 68 -15.99 1.38 9.19
C GLU A 68 -14.72 0.64 8.69
N TRP A 69 -13.67 1.33 8.22
CA TRP A 69 -12.43 0.65 7.82
C TRP A 69 -11.42 0.44 8.96
N GLU A 70 -11.57 1.12 10.12
CA GLU A 70 -10.66 0.90 11.26
C GLU A 70 -10.71 -0.56 11.75
N SER A 71 -11.88 -1.21 11.61
CA SER A 71 -12.10 -2.62 11.96
C SER A 71 -11.97 -3.62 10.80
N GLY A 72 -11.74 -3.16 9.56
CA GLY A 72 -11.88 -4.02 8.37
C GLY A 72 -13.30 -4.55 8.17
N SER A 73 -13.52 -5.31 7.10
CA SER A 73 -14.81 -6.00 6.90
C SER A 73 -14.86 -7.33 7.67
N ASP A 74 -16.06 -7.79 7.99
CA ASP A 74 -16.33 -9.05 8.66
C ASP A 74 -15.58 -10.28 8.12
N VAL A 75 -15.35 -10.30 6.81
CA VAL A 75 -14.63 -11.37 6.12
C VAL A 75 -13.12 -11.29 6.35
N GLU A 76 -12.59 -10.10 6.62
CA GLU A 76 -11.18 -9.84 6.89
C GLU A 76 -10.77 -10.14 8.33
N ASN A 77 -11.76 -10.24 9.23
CA ASN A 77 -11.54 -10.44 10.67
C ASN A 77 -11.00 -11.84 11.01
N MET A 78 -10.53 -11.97 12.24
CA MET A 78 -9.96 -13.19 12.79
C MET A 78 -11.01 -14.33 12.78
N LYS A 79 -10.57 -15.52 12.37
CA LYS A 79 -11.32 -16.79 12.38
C LYS A 79 -10.68 -17.79 13.33
N SER A 80 -9.36 -17.70 13.48
CA SER A 80 -8.54 -18.45 14.44
C SER A 80 -7.34 -17.62 14.86
N TRP A 81 -6.73 -17.95 15.99
CA TRP A 81 -5.48 -17.34 16.42
C TRP A 81 -4.57 -18.31 17.17
N LEU A 82 -3.31 -17.91 17.22
CA LEU A 82 -2.20 -18.59 17.87
C LEU A 82 -1.30 -17.52 18.51
N VAL A 83 -0.97 -17.69 19.79
CA VAL A 83 -0.02 -16.86 20.53
C VAL A 83 1.12 -17.74 21.03
N VAL A 84 2.35 -17.33 20.74
CA VAL A 84 3.58 -18.02 21.16
C VAL A 84 4.37 -17.10 22.07
N LEU A 85 4.45 -17.46 23.34
CA LEU A 85 5.27 -16.79 24.35
C LEU A 85 6.67 -17.40 24.31
N THR A 86 7.71 -16.56 24.25
CA THR A 86 9.10 -17.00 24.20
C THR A 86 9.99 -16.23 25.16
N GLN A 87 11.06 -16.88 25.61
CA GLN A 87 12.10 -16.28 26.43
C GLN A 87 13.45 -16.87 26.02
N GLY A 88 14.47 -16.03 25.83
CA GLY A 88 15.79 -16.49 25.38
C GLY A 88 15.78 -17.25 24.04
N GLY A 89 14.84 -16.91 23.14
CA GLY A 89 14.68 -17.56 21.83
C GLY A 89 14.04 -18.96 21.88
N LYS A 90 13.51 -19.38 23.04
CA LYS A 90 12.81 -20.65 23.21
C LYS A 90 11.34 -20.43 23.53
N VAL A 91 10.49 -21.32 23.04
CA VAL A 91 9.07 -21.36 23.36
C VAL A 91 8.90 -21.66 24.85
N VAL A 92 8.13 -20.83 25.54
CA VAL A 92 7.70 -21.04 26.92
C VAL A 92 6.28 -21.62 26.92
N GLN A 93 5.38 -20.99 26.17
CA GLN A 93 3.99 -21.40 26.07
C GLN A 93 3.45 -21.12 24.66
N THR A 94 2.59 -21.99 24.18
CA THR A 94 1.84 -21.81 22.94
C THR A 94 0.37 -21.99 23.24
N ILE A 95 -0.45 -21.02 22.85
CA ILE A 95 -1.90 -21.02 23.09
C ILE A 95 -2.58 -20.76 21.76
N GLU A 96 -3.66 -21.47 21.48
CA GLU A 96 -4.39 -21.29 20.25
C GLU A 96 -5.88 -21.45 20.46
N LYS A 97 -6.62 -20.83 19.55
CA LYS A 97 -8.05 -21.03 19.41
C LYS A 97 -8.35 -21.21 17.93
N THR A 98 -8.78 -22.41 17.58
CA THR A 98 -9.00 -22.80 16.19
C THR A 98 -10.25 -22.15 15.57
N HIS A 99 -11.16 -21.65 16.41
CA HIS A 99 -12.40 -21.01 15.99
C HIS A 99 -12.78 -19.88 16.97
N VAL A 100 -12.98 -18.68 16.47
CA VAL A 100 -13.48 -17.53 17.24
C VAL A 100 -14.91 -17.17 16.85
N ALA A 101 -15.50 -16.21 17.57
CA ALA A 101 -16.83 -15.71 17.26
C ALA A 101 -16.87 -15.09 15.84
N GLN A 102 -18.03 -15.14 15.20
CA GLN A 102 -18.25 -14.45 13.94
C GLN A 102 -17.95 -12.96 14.14
N HIS A 103 -17.13 -12.37 13.27
CA HIS A 103 -16.74 -10.95 13.30
C HIS A 103 -15.71 -10.56 14.37
N ALA A 104 -14.99 -11.50 14.97
CA ALA A 104 -14.01 -11.19 16.02
C ALA A 104 -12.87 -10.28 15.55
N VAL A 105 -12.88 -9.04 16.03
CA VAL A 105 -11.75 -8.10 15.98
C VAL A 105 -10.85 -8.23 17.19
N GLU A 106 -11.39 -8.73 18.30
CA GLU A 106 -10.69 -9.02 19.55
C GLU A 106 -11.10 -10.39 20.09
N ASP A 107 -10.21 -11.05 20.83
CA ASP A 107 -10.52 -12.27 21.60
C ASP A 107 -9.62 -12.39 22.84
N GLU A 108 -10.05 -13.15 23.85
CA GLU A 108 -9.30 -13.33 25.09
C GLU A 108 -8.17 -14.35 24.95
N VAL A 109 -7.02 -14.02 25.55
CA VAL A 109 -5.84 -14.88 25.64
C VAL A 109 -5.48 -15.03 27.12
N THR A 110 -5.42 -16.27 27.59
CA THR A 110 -5.04 -16.58 28.98
C THR A 110 -3.74 -17.35 29.00
N LEU A 111 -2.65 -16.71 29.43
CA LEU A 111 -1.36 -17.38 29.70
C LEU A 111 -1.37 -17.91 31.13
N GLU A 112 -0.77 -19.07 31.37
CA GLU A 112 -0.82 -19.74 32.68
C GLU A 112 0.58 -20.05 33.20
N ASN A 113 0.78 -19.90 34.50
CA ASN A 113 2.04 -20.18 35.19
C ASN A 113 3.23 -19.39 34.59
N VAL A 114 3.02 -18.10 34.30
CA VAL A 114 4.05 -17.21 33.76
C VAL A 114 4.78 -16.48 34.90
N GLU A 115 6.08 -16.71 35.04
CA GLU A 115 6.91 -16.02 36.04
C GLU A 115 7.11 -14.52 35.70
N PRO A 116 7.42 -13.66 36.68
CA PRO A 116 7.87 -12.30 36.42
C PRO A 116 9.08 -12.27 35.49
N GLY A 117 9.09 -11.34 34.53
CA GLY A 117 10.16 -11.26 33.55
C GLY A 117 9.80 -10.50 32.29
N THR A 118 10.71 -10.55 31.32
CA THR A 118 10.50 -10.00 29.97
C THR A 118 10.48 -11.13 28.96
N TYR A 119 9.45 -11.12 28.12
CA TYR A 119 9.15 -12.14 27.12
C TYR A 119 8.95 -11.49 25.75
N GLN A 120 9.23 -12.24 24.68
CA GLN A 120 8.71 -11.90 23.36
C GLN A 120 7.45 -12.70 23.10
N VAL A 121 6.39 -12.00 22.71
CA VAL A 121 5.10 -12.57 22.33
C VAL A 121 4.95 -12.46 20.82
N TYR A 122 4.73 -13.58 20.16
CA TYR A 122 4.39 -13.62 18.75
C TYR A 122 2.91 -13.98 18.61
N SER A 123 2.17 -13.10 17.96
CA SER A 123 0.72 -13.22 17.81
C SER A 123 0.39 -13.43 16.35
N PHE A 124 -0.46 -14.41 16.09
CA PHE A 124 -0.86 -14.79 14.74
C PHE A 124 -2.38 -14.97 14.68
N ALA A 125 -2.97 -14.56 13.56
CA ALA A 125 -4.36 -14.84 13.24
C ALA A 125 -4.46 -15.43 11.84
N ASN A 126 -5.36 -16.41 11.66
CA ASN A 126 -5.62 -17.06 10.37
C ASN A 126 -4.37 -17.59 9.63
N ILE A 127 -3.28 -17.83 10.34
CA ILE A 127 -2.01 -18.27 9.74
C ILE A 127 -2.00 -19.79 9.53
N ASP A 128 -1.27 -20.24 8.51
CA ASP A 128 -0.95 -21.65 8.37
C ASP A 128 0.14 -22.04 9.38
N LYS A 129 -0.31 -22.60 10.52
CA LYS A 129 0.57 -23.06 11.60
C LYS A 129 1.64 -24.05 11.13
N THR A 130 1.40 -24.80 10.06
CA THR A 130 2.36 -25.80 9.57
C THR A 130 3.65 -25.15 9.04
N GLN A 131 3.60 -23.87 8.65
CA GLN A 131 4.77 -23.10 8.22
C GLN A 131 5.61 -22.55 9.36
N LEU A 132 5.13 -22.59 10.62
CA LEU A 132 5.81 -22.03 11.79
C LEU A 132 6.79 -23.00 12.47
N GLY A 133 6.81 -24.27 12.05
CA GLY A 133 7.67 -25.30 12.63
C GLY A 133 7.17 -25.82 13.98
N THR A 134 8.09 -26.26 14.83
CA THR A 134 7.77 -26.89 16.13
C THR A 134 7.59 -25.84 17.23
N LEU A 135 6.40 -25.83 17.83
CA LEU A 135 5.98 -24.84 18.84
C LEU A 135 5.78 -25.44 20.25
N THR A 136 6.50 -26.50 20.58
CA THR A 136 6.45 -27.12 21.92
C THR A 136 7.38 -26.39 22.88
N ASN A 137 7.03 -26.35 24.17
CA ASN A 137 7.86 -25.74 25.21
C ASN A 137 9.32 -26.23 25.14
N GLY A 138 10.27 -25.30 25.21
CA GLY A 138 11.71 -25.52 25.11
C GLY A 138 12.26 -25.51 23.69
N SER A 139 11.40 -25.56 22.66
CA SER A 139 11.83 -25.51 21.26
C SER A 139 12.43 -24.14 20.92
N ALA A 140 13.55 -24.15 20.18
CA ALA A 140 14.13 -22.93 19.65
C ALA A 140 13.31 -22.43 18.45
N VAL A 141 13.06 -21.11 18.39
CA VAL A 141 12.35 -20.46 17.30
C VAL A 141 13.12 -19.22 16.84
N ASP A 142 13.05 -18.94 15.54
CA ASP A 142 13.64 -17.73 14.94
C ASP A 142 12.63 -17.05 14.01
N PHE A 143 11.52 -16.58 14.59
CA PHE A 143 10.47 -15.92 13.83
C PHE A 143 10.91 -14.60 13.20
N LYS A 144 11.92 -13.94 13.77
CA LYS A 144 12.45 -12.66 13.27
C LYS A 144 13.06 -12.78 11.88
N ASN A 145 13.73 -13.90 11.62
CA ASN A 145 14.33 -14.19 10.31
C ASN A 145 13.51 -15.20 9.49
N MET A 146 12.36 -15.64 10.01
CA MET A 146 11.52 -16.62 9.34
C MET A 146 10.89 -16.00 8.09
N LYS A 147 10.95 -16.75 7.00
CA LYS A 147 10.25 -16.45 5.75
C LYS A 147 8.90 -17.15 5.75
N TYR A 148 7.97 -16.67 4.95
CA TYR A 148 6.62 -17.20 4.88
C TYR A 148 6.16 -17.33 3.43
N LYS A 149 5.47 -18.42 3.10
CA LYS A 149 4.89 -18.66 1.77
C LYS A 149 3.52 -18.03 1.70
N MET A 150 3.43 -16.91 1.00
CA MET A 150 2.19 -16.17 0.85
C MET A 150 1.59 -16.33 -0.54
N ASN A 151 0.32 -16.74 -0.57
CA ASN A 151 -0.51 -16.78 -1.76
C ASN A 151 -1.54 -15.63 -1.71
N GLY A 152 -1.06 -14.39 -1.72
CA GLY A 152 -1.87 -13.21 -1.42
C GLY A 152 -2.53 -12.50 -2.59
N ASN A 153 -1.97 -12.63 -3.80
CA ASN A 153 -2.53 -11.95 -4.96
C ASN A 153 -3.87 -12.59 -5.35
N GLY A 154 -4.94 -11.80 -5.29
CA GLY A 154 -6.30 -12.27 -5.52
C GLY A 154 -6.88 -13.09 -4.38
N PHE A 155 -6.32 -12.94 -3.16
CA PHE A 155 -6.79 -13.67 -1.99
C PHE A 155 -8.29 -13.47 -1.77
N ASP A 156 -9.00 -14.56 -1.48
CA ASP A 156 -10.43 -14.51 -1.18
C ASP A 156 -10.65 -14.57 0.33
N ALA A 157 -10.86 -13.39 0.92
CA ALA A 157 -11.14 -13.25 2.35
C ALA A 157 -12.46 -13.90 2.79
N THR A 158 -13.36 -14.26 1.85
CA THR A 158 -14.64 -14.90 2.16
C THR A 158 -14.48 -16.39 2.45
N ILE A 159 -13.45 -17.03 1.88
CA ILE A 159 -13.14 -18.46 2.07
C ILE A 159 -12.33 -18.65 3.34
N SER A 160 -11.40 -17.74 3.62
CA SER A 160 -10.51 -17.79 4.78
C SER A 160 -10.22 -16.37 5.28
N GLY A 161 -10.13 -16.19 6.60
CA GLY A 161 -9.70 -14.91 7.15
C GLY A 161 -8.27 -14.55 6.68
N ILE A 162 -7.95 -13.26 6.64
CA ILE A 162 -6.64 -12.79 6.18
C ILE A 162 -5.57 -13.22 7.20
N PRO A 163 -4.45 -13.85 6.77
CA PRO A 163 -3.33 -14.14 7.64
C PRO A 163 -2.75 -12.87 8.26
N MET A 164 -2.47 -12.91 9.56
CA MET A 164 -1.93 -11.79 10.32
C MET A 164 -0.80 -12.26 11.23
N SER A 165 0.17 -11.38 11.48
CA SER A 165 1.29 -11.66 12.37
C SER A 165 1.80 -10.37 13.03
N ASN A 166 2.40 -10.50 14.21
CA ASN A 166 3.16 -9.43 14.86
C ASN A 166 4.08 -10.00 15.94
N GLU A 167 5.03 -9.18 16.40
CA GLU A 167 5.86 -9.43 17.56
C GLU A 167 5.74 -8.26 18.53
N GLN A 168 5.56 -8.56 19.82
CA GLN A 168 5.59 -7.56 20.89
C GLN A 168 6.45 -8.03 22.06
N THR A 169 6.96 -7.08 22.85
CA THR A 169 7.65 -7.38 24.10
C THR A 169 6.64 -7.29 25.24
N LEU A 170 6.51 -8.34 26.05
CA LEU A 170 5.63 -8.37 27.21
C LEU A 170 6.46 -8.39 28.50
N LYS A 171 6.21 -7.44 29.38
CA LYS A 171 6.82 -7.38 30.71
C LYS A 171 5.80 -7.79 31.76
N VAL A 172 6.06 -8.93 32.42
CA VAL A 172 5.30 -9.41 33.57
C VAL A 172 6.01 -8.92 34.84
N LYS A 173 5.28 -8.19 35.69
CA LYS A 173 5.81 -7.64 36.95
C LYS A 173 5.69 -8.66 38.08
N GLU A 174 6.36 -8.36 39.20
CA GLU A 174 6.34 -9.18 40.43
C GLU A 174 4.94 -9.35 41.05
N ASP A 175 3.99 -8.47 40.71
CA ASP A 175 2.60 -8.54 41.15
C ASP A 175 1.68 -9.27 40.16
N GLY A 176 2.25 -9.87 39.10
CA GLY A 176 1.51 -10.56 38.05
C GLY A 176 0.84 -9.63 37.03
N THR A 177 0.98 -8.31 37.15
CA THR A 177 0.46 -7.37 36.14
C THR A 177 1.40 -7.24 34.95
N THR A 178 0.85 -6.89 33.80
CA THR A 178 1.61 -6.66 32.56
C THR A 178 1.74 -5.18 32.22
N ASP A 179 2.65 -4.85 31.30
CA ASP A 179 2.76 -3.52 30.69
C ASP A 179 1.80 -3.33 29.50
N LYS A 180 1.09 -4.39 29.09
CA LYS A 180 0.17 -4.43 27.96
C LYS A 180 -1.05 -5.27 28.29
N ASP A 181 -2.20 -4.87 27.81
CA ASP A 181 -3.45 -5.63 27.86
C ASP A 181 -3.85 -6.18 26.47
N LYS A 182 -3.24 -5.65 25.39
CA LYS A 182 -3.51 -6.06 24.00
C LYS A 182 -2.28 -6.59 23.28
N LEU A 183 -2.53 -7.60 22.45
CA LEU A 183 -1.63 -8.22 21.51
C LEU A 183 -2.13 -7.92 20.09
N TRP A 184 -1.48 -6.99 19.40
CA TRP A 184 -1.86 -6.56 18.06
C TRP A 184 -1.43 -7.56 17.01
N VAL A 185 -2.26 -7.83 16.01
CA VAL A 185 -1.90 -8.61 14.81
C VAL A 185 -2.08 -7.78 13.55
N VAL A 186 -1.08 -7.83 12.67
CA VAL A 186 -0.99 -7.02 11.45
C VAL A 186 -1.28 -7.89 10.23
N ARG A 187 -2.21 -7.49 9.37
CA ARG A 187 -2.53 -8.22 8.13
C ARG A 187 -1.29 -8.39 7.27
N MET A 188 -1.10 -9.56 6.67
CA MET A 188 0.02 -9.87 5.78
C MET A 188 -0.21 -9.46 4.32
N LEU A 189 -1.37 -8.86 4.03
CA LEU A 189 -1.80 -8.42 2.69
C LEU A 189 -2.10 -6.93 2.67
N ALA A 190 -2.00 -6.33 1.48
CA ALA A 190 -2.56 -5.02 1.18
C ALA A 190 -3.87 -5.18 0.41
N LYS A 191 -4.77 -4.21 0.54
CA LYS A 191 -5.99 -4.10 -0.25
C LYS A 191 -5.85 -2.96 -1.25
N VAL A 192 -6.21 -3.21 -2.49
CA VAL A 192 -6.30 -2.19 -3.54
C VAL A 192 -7.75 -2.06 -3.94
N THR A 193 -8.28 -0.84 -3.90
CA THR A 193 -9.63 -0.49 -4.30
C THR A 193 -9.59 0.54 -5.40
N LEU A 194 -10.06 0.18 -6.59
CA LEU A 194 -10.21 1.09 -7.71
C LEU A 194 -11.61 1.70 -7.69
N GLN A 195 -11.68 3.03 -7.65
CA GLN A 195 -12.90 3.80 -7.62
C GLN A 195 -13.19 4.39 -9.00
N PHE A 196 -14.03 3.73 -9.79
CA PHE A 196 -14.35 4.12 -11.15
C PHE A 196 -15.43 5.20 -11.22
N ARG A 197 -15.16 6.22 -12.02
CA ARG A 197 -16.15 7.11 -12.63
C ARG A 197 -16.12 6.92 -14.13
N ASN A 198 -17.25 7.19 -14.75
CA ASN A 198 -17.36 7.18 -16.20
C ASN A 198 -18.12 8.41 -16.66
N PRO A 199 -17.43 9.55 -16.85
CA PRO A 199 -18.06 10.77 -17.37
C PRO A 199 -18.36 10.69 -18.87
N SER A 200 -17.98 9.60 -19.55
CA SER A 200 -18.26 9.44 -20.98
C SER A 200 -19.74 9.27 -21.28
N SER A 201 -20.05 9.42 -22.57
CA SER A 201 -21.38 9.16 -23.14
C SER A 201 -21.67 7.67 -23.38
N THR A 202 -20.69 6.78 -23.17
CA THR A 202 -20.82 5.33 -23.45
C THR A 202 -20.49 4.47 -22.23
N PRO A 203 -21.19 3.36 -21.98
CA PRO A 203 -20.78 2.43 -20.93
C PRO A 203 -19.43 1.78 -21.31
N LEU A 204 -18.62 1.48 -20.30
CA LEU A 204 -17.37 0.75 -20.48
C LEU A 204 -17.39 -0.53 -19.65
N GLU A 205 -16.99 -1.65 -20.25
CA GLU A 205 -16.82 -2.90 -19.53
C GLU A 205 -15.35 -3.08 -19.19
N ILE A 206 -15.07 -3.46 -17.94
CA ILE A 206 -13.71 -3.80 -17.48
C ILE A 206 -13.66 -5.31 -17.31
N ASN A 207 -12.81 -5.96 -18.09
CA ASN A 207 -12.63 -7.41 -18.11
C ASN A 207 -11.60 -7.85 -17.07
N ASP A 208 -10.50 -7.10 -16.97
CA ASP A 208 -9.44 -7.38 -16.03
C ASP A 208 -8.64 -6.12 -15.68
N ILE A 209 -7.92 -6.22 -14.57
CA ILE A 209 -7.08 -5.17 -14.01
C ILE A 209 -5.69 -5.78 -13.83
N THR A 210 -4.66 -5.15 -14.38
CA THR A 210 -3.27 -5.61 -14.25
C THR A 210 -2.42 -4.57 -13.52
N ILE A 211 -1.65 -4.98 -12.51
CA ILE A 211 -0.65 -4.14 -11.84
C ILE A 211 0.74 -4.73 -12.06
N ASN A 212 1.74 -3.91 -12.44
CA ASN A 212 3.12 -4.38 -12.57
C ASN A 212 3.84 -4.59 -11.23
N ASP A 213 4.95 -5.31 -11.28
CA ASP A 213 5.92 -5.44 -10.19
C ASP A 213 5.32 -5.89 -8.84
N ILE A 214 4.21 -6.64 -8.87
CA ILE A 214 3.63 -7.27 -7.68
C ILE A 214 4.45 -8.50 -7.31
N THR A 215 4.79 -8.65 -6.04
CA THR A 215 5.47 -9.84 -5.51
C THR A 215 4.69 -11.10 -5.86
N LYS A 216 5.34 -12.05 -6.54
CA LYS A 216 4.71 -13.29 -6.99
C LYS A 216 4.16 -14.08 -5.80
N ASN A 217 3.04 -14.77 -5.99
CA ASN A 217 2.58 -15.76 -5.02
C ASN A 217 3.62 -16.87 -4.87
N SER A 218 3.73 -17.40 -3.66
CA SER A 218 4.43 -18.64 -3.34
C SER A 218 3.41 -19.61 -2.76
N SER A 219 2.91 -20.52 -3.57
CA SER A 219 1.87 -21.49 -3.21
C SER A 219 2.26 -22.94 -3.47
N GLU A 220 3.27 -23.19 -4.30
CA GLU A 220 3.64 -24.55 -4.70
C GLU A 220 4.87 -25.11 -3.96
N ILE A 221 4.98 -26.43 -3.95
CA ILE A 221 6.14 -27.15 -3.42
C ILE A 221 7.34 -26.82 -4.32
N GLY A 222 8.41 -26.31 -3.71
CA GLY A 222 9.63 -25.90 -4.42
C GLY A 222 9.67 -24.41 -4.79
N GLU A 223 8.57 -23.65 -4.64
CA GLU A 223 8.63 -22.19 -4.73
C GLU A 223 9.36 -21.59 -3.54
N VAL A 224 10.10 -20.51 -3.81
CA VAL A 224 10.81 -19.72 -2.80
C VAL A 224 9.81 -18.89 -2.02
N ASP A 225 10.02 -18.81 -0.71
CA ASP A 225 9.25 -17.92 0.15
C ASP A 225 9.39 -16.48 -0.34
N ASN A 226 8.29 -15.74 -0.36
CA ASN A 226 8.19 -14.44 -1.00
C ASN A 226 8.20 -13.26 -0.02
N ILE A 227 7.74 -13.47 1.22
CA ILE A 227 7.70 -12.43 2.26
C ILE A 227 8.31 -12.93 3.57
N MET A 228 8.67 -12.01 4.45
CA MET A 228 9.07 -12.33 5.82
C MET A 228 7.82 -12.58 6.69
N LEU A 229 7.93 -13.44 7.70
CA LEU A 229 6.80 -13.78 8.58
C LEU A 229 6.27 -12.54 9.30
N LEU A 230 7.14 -11.74 9.89
CA LEU A 230 6.78 -10.60 10.72
C LEU A 230 6.73 -9.28 9.92
N PRO A 231 5.87 -8.32 10.31
CA PRO A 231 5.85 -6.99 9.71
C PRO A 231 7.18 -6.26 9.92
N LYS A 232 7.52 -5.37 8.99
CA LYS A 232 8.58 -4.38 9.18
C LYS A 232 7.93 -3.01 9.39
N HIS A 233 8.02 -2.51 10.62
CA HIS A 233 7.44 -1.22 10.99
C HIS A 233 8.27 -0.07 10.43
N SER A 234 7.60 0.98 9.96
CA SER A 234 8.24 2.20 9.46
C SER A 234 8.86 3.03 10.58
N ASP A 235 8.18 3.13 11.74
CA ASP A 235 8.69 3.68 12.98
C ASP A 235 9.10 2.57 13.95
N THR A 236 10.42 2.42 14.15
CA THR A 236 11.01 1.39 15.00
C THR A 236 10.80 1.62 16.50
N SER A 237 10.31 2.79 16.93
CA SER A 237 10.25 3.15 18.35
C SER A 237 9.03 2.58 19.10
N THR A 238 7.88 2.46 18.44
CA THR A 238 6.61 1.99 19.07
C THR A 238 5.68 1.23 18.13
N GLY A 239 6.01 1.09 16.84
CA GLY A 239 5.05 0.64 15.82
C GLY A 239 4.39 -0.72 16.07
N ALA A 240 5.07 -1.65 16.77
CA ALA A 240 4.52 -2.96 17.08
C ALA A 240 3.45 -2.95 18.20
N ASP A 241 3.45 -1.90 19.03
CA ASP A 241 2.62 -1.78 20.23
C ASP A 241 1.42 -0.84 20.06
N ASN A 242 1.27 -0.24 18.87
CA ASN A 242 0.19 0.68 18.54
C ASN A 242 -1.01 -0.03 17.90
N ASP A 243 -2.19 0.55 18.11
CA ASP A 243 -3.43 0.18 17.42
C ASP A 243 -3.35 0.49 15.92
N GLN A 244 -2.69 1.61 15.57
CA GLN A 244 -2.39 2.01 14.21
C GLN A 244 -0.95 1.66 13.85
N VAL A 245 -0.78 0.74 12.88
CA VAL A 245 0.54 0.22 12.50
C VAL A 245 0.86 0.54 11.05
N THR A 246 1.87 1.39 10.84
CA THR A 246 2.41 1.74 9.51
C THR A 246 3.60 0.86 9.17
N CYS A 247 3.47 0.05 8.11
CA CYS A 247 4.50 -0.88 7.65
C CYS A 247 5.27 -0.35 6.42
N ILE A 248 6.43 -0.96 6.18
CA ILE A 248 7.09 -0.97 4.87
C ILE A 248 7.22 -2.42 4.37
N PRO A 249 7.37 -2.67 3.06
CA PRO A 249 7.47 -4.03 2.54
C PRO A 249 8.61 -4.83 3.21
N ASN A 250 8.30 -6.02 3.73
CA ASN A 250 9.28 -6.94 4.32
C ASN A 250 9.50 -8.15 3.40
N LEU A 251 10.14 -7.89 2.25
CA LEU A 251 10.33 -8.86 1.19
C LEU A 251 11.53 -9.77 1.45
N VAL A 252 11.44 -11.02 0.98
CA VAL A 252 12.62 -11.89 0.87
C VAL A 252 13.51 -11.34 -0.25
N ALA A 253 14.83 -11.28 -0.02
CA ALA A 253 15.78 -10.65 -0.95
C ALA A 253 15.77 -11.19 -2.40
N GLN A 254 15.27 -12.42 -2.61
CA GLN A 254 15.17 -13.07 -3.92
C GLN A 254 13.71 -13.26 -4.38
N ALA A 255 12.75 -12.59 -3.74
CA ALA A 255 11.36 -12.66 -4.13
C ALA A 255 11.19 -12.13 -5.57
N ALA A 256 10.60 -12.95 -6.44
CA ALA A 256 10.31 -12.56 -7.80
C ALA A 256 9.09 -11.63 -7.84
N THR A 257 9.10 -10.69 -8.78
CA THR A 257 7.95 -9.83 -9.08
C THR A 257 7.32 -10.23 -10.41
N GLN A 258 6.03 -9.95 -10.59
CA GLN A 258 5.29 -10.21 -11.81
C GLN A 258 4.28 -9.09 -12.10
N ASN A 259 3.80 -9.03 -13.34
CA ASN A 259 2.57 -8.33 -13.63
C ASN A 259 1.40 -9.20 -13.17
N TYR A 260 0.69 -8.75 -12.14
CA TYR A 260 -0.46 -9.48 -11.61
C TYR A 260 -1.75 -8.99 -12.28
N THR A 261 -2.49 -9.91 -12.87
CA THR A 261 -3.80 -9.65 -13.49
C THR A 261 -4.92 -10.20 -12.61
N TYR A 262 -5.77 -9.31 -12.12
CA TYR A 262 -7.02 -9.62 -11.43
C TYR A 262 -8.16 -9.69 -12.44
N ASN A 263 -8.68 -10.90 -12.67
CA ASN A 263 -9.76 -11.15 -13.61
C ASN A 263 -11.12 -10.82 -12.98
N LEU A 264 -11.93 -10.02 -13.67
CA LEU A 264 -13.30 -9.72 -13.27
C LEU A 264 -14.24 -10.67 -13.99
N SER A 265 -14.78 -11.64 -13.25
CA SER A 265 -15.74 -12.61 -13.78
C SER A 265 -17.01 -12.66 -12.92
N PRO A 266 -18.13 -12.08 -13.36
CA PRO A 266 -18.31 -11.42 -14.66
C PRO A 266 -17.56 -10.08 -14.76
N ALA A 267 -17.34 -9.62 -16.00
CA ALA A 267 -16.79 -8.29 -16.27
C ALA A 267 -17.65 -7.21 -15.59
N VAL A 268 -17.01 -6.12 -15.16
CA VAL A 268 -17.70 -5.03 -14.46
C VAL A 268 -18.05 -3.93 -15.45
N THR A 269 -19.34 -3.73 -15.69
CA THR A 269 -19.83 -2.59 -16.49
C THR A 269 -19.91 -1.32 -15.64
N ILE A 270 -19.22 -0.28 -16.09
CA ILE A 270 -19.32 1.08 -15.57
C ILE A 270 -20.22 1.89 -16.53
N PRO A 271 -21.48 2.19 -16.15
CA PRO A 271 -22.42 2.88 -17.02
C PRO A 271 -21.94 4.26 -17.48
N ALA A 272 -22.40 4.73 -18.63
CA ALA A 272 -22.19 6.12 -19.08
C ALA A 272 -22.71 7.12 -18.03
N GLY A 273 -22.05 8.26 -17.90
CA GLY A 273 -22.43 9.32 -16.95
C GLY A 273 -22.34 8.93 -15.46
N THR A 274 -21.58 7.88 -15.11
CA THR A 274 -21.39 7.46 -13.72
C THR A 274 -20.57 8.50 -12.95
N THR A 275 -21.24 9.23 -12.05
CA THR A 275 -20.65 10.28 -11.19
C THR A 275 -20.34 9.80 -9.77
N SER A 276 -21.09 8.81 -9.26
CA SER A 276 -20.76 8.08 -8.03
C SER A 276 -19.71 7.01 -8.30
N TYR A 277 -18.82 6.77 -7.33
CA TYR A 277 -17.77 5.76 -7.51
C TYR A 277 -18.36 4.36 -7.53
N LYS A 278 -18.01 3.58 -8.55
CA LYS A 278 -18.12 2.12 -8.53
C LYS A 278 -16.79 1.53 -8.11
N GLU A 279 -16.80 0.63 -7.13
CA GLU A 279 -15.59 0.12 -6.53
C GLU A 279 -15.30 -1.31 -6.96
N VAL A 280 -14.04 -1.59 -7.23
CA VAL A 280 -13.51 -2.95 -7.36
C VAL A 280 -12.35 -3.07 -6.40
N SER A 281 -12.42 -4.04 -5.48
CA SER A 281 -11.40 -4.26 -4.47
C SER A 281 -10.78 -5.64 -4.60
N PHE A 282 -9.46 -5.74 -4.44
CA PHE A 282 -8.73 -7.00 -4.46
C PHE A 282 -7.48 -6.92 -3.57
N TYR A 283 -6.97 -8.08 -3.18
CA TYR A 283 -5.77 -8.18 -2.35
C TYR A 283 -4.53 -8.48 -3.18
N VAL A 284 -3.41 -7.96 -2.71
CA VAL A 284 -2.09 -8.22 -3.27
C VAL A 284 -1.07 -8.44 -2.15
N ASN A 285 -0.01 -9.18 -2.46
CA ASN A 285 1.16 -9.26 -1.60
C ASN A 285 1.81 -7.86 -1.48
N GLU A 286 2.45 -7.60 -0.34
CA GLU A 286 3.35 -6.45 -0.23
C GLU A 286 4.43 -6.49 -1.32
N SER A 287 4.79 -5.33 -1.86
CA SER A 287 5.55 -5.22 -3.11
C SER A 287 6.35 -3.92 -3.17
N ALA A 288 7.40 -3.91 -3.99
CA ALA A 288 8.17 -2.72 -4.33
C ALA A 288 8.30 -2.62 -5.86
N ALA A 289 7.95 -1.47 -6.42
CA ALA A 289 8.12 -1.18 -7.83
C ALA A 289 9.61 -0.95 -8.18
N GLY A 290 9.95 -1.02 -9.47
CA GLY A 290 11.29 -0.68 -9.96
C GLY A 290 11.80 -1.57 -11.09
N ASN A 291 11.20 -2.75 -11.27
CA ASN A 291 11.63 -3.70 -12.31
C ASN A 291 11.08 -3.34 -13.69
N THR A 292 9.79 -3.02 -13.78
CA THR A 292 9.13 -2.63 -15.04
C THR A 292 9.13 -1.11 -15.22
N SER A 293 8.91 -0.38 -14.13
CA SER A 293 8.83 1.08 -14.06
C SER A 293 9.26 1.57 -12.68
N LYS A 294 9.59 2.86 -12.54
CA LYS A 294 9.85 3.50 -11.24
C LYS A 294 8.62 3.38 -10.30
N TYR A 295 7.42 3.29 -10.86
CA TYR A 295 6.14 3.31 -10.14
C TYR A 295 5.25 2.12 -10.51
N PHE A 296 4.25 1.84 -9.67
CA PHE A 296 3.15 0.95 -10.03
C PHE A 296 2.25 1.59 -11.11
N ILE A 297 1.83 0.77 -12.07
CA ILE A 297 1.04 1.07 -13.25
C ILE A 297 -0.13 0.11 -13.26
N ILE A 298 -1.33 0.65 -13.39
CA ILE A 298 -2.55 -0.12 -13.54
C ILE A 298 -2.96 -0.13 -15.02
N ASN A 299 -3.14 -1.30 -15.59
CA ASN A 299 -3.74 -1.46 -16.91
C ASN A 299 -5.14 -2.04 -16.75
N LEU A 300 -6.11 -1.43 -17.41
CA LEU A 300 -7.47 -1.93 -17.49
C LEU A 300 -7.67 -2.53 -18.88
N ASN A 301 -8.00 -3.81 -18.95
CA ASN A 301 -8.48 -4.38 -20.19
C ASN A 301 -10.00 -4.14 -20.28
N THR A 302 -10.43 -3.45 -21.32
CA THR A 302 -11.81 -2.99 -21.46
C THR A 302 -12.43 -3.48 -22.76
N SER A 303 -13.75 -3.39 -22.90
CA SER A 303 -14.44 -3.67 -24.17
C SER A 303 -13.94 -2.83 -25.35
N ALA A 304 -13.30 -1.68 -25.09
CA ALA A 304 -12.70 -0.79 -26.09
C ALA A 304 -11.17 -0.99 -26.24
N GLY A 305 -10.60 -2.04 -25.66
CA GLY A 305 -9.17 -2.33 -25.64
C GLY A 305 -8.50 -2.01 -24.29
N VAL A 306 -7.16 -2.04 -24.27
CA VAL A 306 -6.36 -1.84 -23.05
C VAL A 306 -6.14 -0.34 -22.80
N LYS A 307 -6.65 0.17 -21.68
CA LYS A 307 -6.39 1.53 -21.17
C LYS A 307 -5.35 1.48 -20.05
N ARG A 308 -4.32 2.32 -20.13
CA ARG A 308 -3.24 2.38 -19.14
C ARG A 308 -3.41 3.58 -18.21
N TYR A 309 -3.28 3.34 -16.91
CA TYR A 309 -3.39 4.33 -15.85
C TYR A 309 -2.21 4.16 -14.89
N ALA A 310 -1.18 5.00 -14.96
CA ALA A 310 -0.24 5.12 -13.85
C ALA A 310 -0.91 5.97 -12.75
N LEU A 311 -1.20 5.35 -11.61
CA LEU A 311 -1.90 6.03 -10.54
C LEU A 311 -0.89 6.68 -9.60
N PHE A 312 -1.04 8.00 -9.42
CA PHE A 312 -0.47 8.88 -8.39
C PHE A 312 1.07 8.88 -8.24
N GLN A 313 1.73 10.02 -8.51
CA GLN A 313 2.71 10.61 -7.57
C GLN A 313 3.24 9.60 -6.55
N ASP A 314 4.31 8.90 -6.93
CA ASP A 314 5.18 8.21 -6.00
C ASP A 314 4.67 6.91 -5.35
N TRP A 315 3.68 6.22 -5.95
CA TRP A 315 3.34 4.84 -5.53
C TRP A 315 4.44 3.85 -5.95
N THR A 316 5.42 3.70 -5.07
CA THR A 316 6.63 2.88 -5.26
C THR A 316 6.63 1.63 -4.38
N THR A 317 5.82 1.61 -3.31
CA THR A 317 5.70 0.49 -2.38
C THR A 317 4.25 0.21 -2.04
N ILE A 318 3.95 -1.08 -1.86
CA ILE A 318 2.70 -1.58 -1.29
C ILE A 318 3.09 -2.30 -0.02
N ALA A 319 2.81 -1.74 1.15
CA ALA A 319 3.10 -2.42 2.41
C ALA A 319 1.91 -3.28 2.84
N ARG A 320 2.19 -4.34 3.59
CA ARG A 320 1.13 -5.14 4.22
C ARG A 320 0.28 -4.26 5.15
N ASN A 321 -0.99 -4.63 5.35
CA ASN A 321 -1.99 -3.88 6.12
C ASN A 321 -2.38 -2.50 5.54
N ASP A 322 -1.84 -2.10 4.38
CA ASP A 322 -2.30 -0.92 3.67
C ASP A 322 -3.62 -1.15 2.93
N HIS A 323 -4.38 -0.07 2.78
CA HIS A 323 -5.54 0.00 1.90
C HIS A 323 -5.37 1.17 0.93
N HIS A 324 -5.05 0.86 -0.33
CA HIS A 324 -4.88 1.84 -1.40
C HIS A 324 -6.21 2.06 -2.11
N ILE A 325 -6.79 3.26 -1.99
CA ILE A 325 -8.02 3.65 -2.67
C ILE A 325 -7.68 4.60 -3.81
N LEU A 326 -7.93 4.16 -5.04
CA LEU A 326 -7.39 4.79 -6.25
C LEU A 326 -8.54 5.22 -7.18
N PRO A 327 -8.85 6.53 -7.29
CA PRO A 327 -9.87 6.99 -8.22
C PRO A 327 -9.42 6.89 -9.68
N ILE A 328 -10.24 6.25 -10.51
CA ILE A 328 -10.06 6.10 -11.96
C ILE A 328 -11.20 6.82 -12.68
N SER A 329 -10.86 7.69 -13.64
CA SER A 329 -11.82 8.24 -14.59
C SER A 329 -11.70 7.54 -15.94
N LEU A 330 -12.77 6.87 -16.37
CA LEU A 330 -12.88 6.23 -17.68
C LEU A 330 -13.30 7.29 -18.70
N ASP A 331 -12.34 8.07 -19.17
CA ASP A 331 -12.60 9.12 -20.14
C ASP A 331 -12.63 8.59 -21.59
N ASP A 332 -13.35 9.29 -22.47
CA ASP A 332 -13.41 9.10 -23.92
C ASP A 332 -12.14 9.60 -24.61
N TYR A 333 -11.36 10.42 -23.93
CA TYR A 333 -10.19 11.09 -24.46
C TYR A 333 -8.93 10.66 -23.71
N LYS A 334 -7.80 10.64 -24.41
CA LYS A 334 -6.46 10.44 -23.84
C LYS A 334 -5.50 11.50 -24.38
N LEU A 335 -4.48 11.80 -23.58
CA LEU A 335 -3.43 12.73 -23.94
C LEU A 335 -2.24 11.93 -24.47
N THR A 336 -1.75 12.30 -25.64
CA THR A 336 -0.51 11.80 -26.24
C THR A 336 0.45 12.97 -26.48
N PHE A 337 1.71 12.68 -26.77
CA PHE A 337 2.74 13.70 -26.89
C PHE A 337 3.64 13.47 -28.10
N ASP A 338 3.85 14.54 -28.87
CA ASP A 338 4.91 14.61 -29.85
C ASP A 338 6.15 15.20 -29.17
N VAL A 339 7.21 14.41 -29.09
CA VAL A 339 8.46 14.80 -28.42
C VAL A 339 9.56 15.04 -29.44
N GLN A 340 10.11 16.25 -29.44
CA GLN A 340 11.29 16.65 -30.20
C GLN A 340 12.46 16.82 -29.24
N SER A 341 13.62 16.30 -29.62
CA SER A 341 14.86 16.38 -28.84
C SER A 341 16.03 16.73 -29.74
N PHE A 342 16.86 17.66 -29.29
CA PHE A 342 18.00 18.18 -30.03
C PHE A 342 19.29 17.77 -29.31
N THR A 343 19.68 16.53 -29.57
CA THR A 343 20.76 15.83 -28.86
C THR A 343 21.93 15.47 -29.77
N ALA A 344 23.09 15.15 -29.18
CA ALA A 344 24.22 14.64 -29.94
C ALA A 344 23.98 13.20 -30.44
N ILE A 345 24.54 12.89 -31.62
CA ILE A 345 24.44 11.57 -32.23
C ILE A 345 24.91 10.48 -31.24
N GLY A 346 24.06 9.49 -31.02
CA GLY A 346 24.34 8.34 -30.15
C GLY A 346 24.12 8.57 -28.65
N LEU A 347 23.45 9.67 -28.26
CA LEU A 347 23.01 9.97 -26.90
C LEU A 347 21.53 10.35 -26.83
N TYR A 348 20.72 9.81 -27.74
CA TYR A 348 19.28 10.07 -27.81
C TYR A 348 18.57 9.81 -26.48
N PRO A 349 17.64 10.69 -26.07
CA PRO A 349 16.90 10.50 -24.84
C PRO A 349 16.02 9.25 -24.91
N SER A 350 15.70 8.71 -23.73
CA SER A 350 14.69 7.67 -23.61
C SER A 350 13.34 8.30 -23.30
N ILE A 351 12.37 8.10 -24.19
CA ILE A 351 11.00 8.56 -24.02
C ILE A 351 10.11 7.34 -23.77
N ARG A 352 9.34 7.36 -22.68
CA ARG A 352 8.40 6.29 -22.33
C ARG A 352 7.09 6.88 -21.82
N ASP A 353 6.00 6.55 -22.49
CA ASP A 353 4.64 6.84 -22.06
C ASP A 353 4.15 5.71 -21.13
N ASN A 354 3.79 6.08 -19.89
CA ASN A 354 3.28 5.16 -18.87
C ASN A 354 1.77 5.29 -18.64
N GLY A 355 1.02 5.89 -19.56
CA GLY A 355 -0.44 6.07 -19.53
C GLY A 355 -0.93 7.34 -18.84
N THR A 356 -0.23 7.80 -17.81
CA THR A 356 -0.50 9.10 -17.14
C THR A 356 0.77 9.91 -16.86
N THR A 357 1.94 9.33 -17.16
CA THR A 357 3.24 9.95 -16.95
C THR A 357 4.16 9.69 -18.13
N LEU A 358 4.69 10.75 -18.73
CA LEU A 358 5.68 10.72 -19.80
C LEU A 358 7.05 10.80 -19.14
N SER A 359 7.82 9.72 -19.18
CA SER A 359 9.19 9.71 -18.72
C SER A 359 10.11 10.17 -19.85
N TYR A 360 10.85 11.25 -19.61
CA TYR A 360 11.88 11.78 -20.49
C TYR A 360 13.23 11.64 -19.77
N THR A 361 14.08 10.71 -20.20
CA THR A 361 15.44 10.59 -19.66
C THR A 361 16.46 11.13 -20.66
N CYS A 362 17.10 12.23 -20.29
CA CYS A 362 18.15 12.88 -21.04
C CYS A 362 19.53 12.29 -20.71
N TYR A 363 20.32 12.01 -21.75
CA TYR A 363 21.68 11.48 -21.63
C TYR A 363 22.77 12.45 -22.15
N TYR A 364 22.39 13.65 -22.60
CA TYR A 364 23.28 14.64 -23.18
C TYR A 364 23.15 16.00 -22.46
N PRO A 365 24.25 16.63 -22.02
CA PRO A 365 24.17 17.94 -21.38
C PRO A 365 23.64 19.01 -22.34
N GLU A 366 22.90 19.99 -21.80
CA GLU A 366 22.35 21.10 -22.59
C GLU A 366 21.48 20.67 -23.79
N GLU A 367 20.86 19.48 -23.70
CA GLU A 367 19.88 19.02 -24.67
C GLU A 367 18.63 19.92 -24.62
N GLU A 368 18.25 20.44 -25.78
CA GLU A 368 16.98 21.16 -25.97
C GLU A 368 15.88 20.16 -26.28
N PHE A 369 14.68 20.41 -25.76
CA PHE A 369 13.50 19.60 -26.04
C PHE A 369 12.27 20.47 -26.28
N HIS A 370 11.40 20.01 -27.16
CA HIS A 370 10.05 20.55 -27.37
C HIS A 370 9.03 19.42 -27.26
N ILE A 371 8.02 19.56 -26.42
CA ILE A 371 6.97 18.57 -26.23
C ILE A 371 5.62 19.20 -26.56
N GLN A 372 4.90 18.64 -27.53
CA GLN A 372 3.56 19.12 -27.90
C GLN A 372 2.50 18.11 -27.45
N PRO A 373 1.49 18.54 -26.68
CA PRO A 373 0.36 17.68 -26.32
C PRO A 373 -0.60 17.50 -27.50
N LYS A 374 -1.19 16.31 -27.59
CA LYS A 374 -2.28 15.97 -28.51
C LYS A 374 -3.40 15.28 -27.74
N VAL A 375 -4.64 15.65 -28.06
CA VAL A 375 -5.82 14.98 -27.52
C VAL A 375 -6.36 14.04 -28.60
N VAL A 376 -6.43 12.76 -28.29
CA VAL A 376 -7.03 11.74 -29.15
C VAL A 376 -8.15 11.05 -28.39
N LYS A 377 -9.04 10.36 -29.09
CA LYS A 377 -10.02 9.50 -28.43
C LYS A 377 -9.35 8.26 -27.85
N ALA A 378 -10.05 7.56 -26.96
CA ALA A 378 -9.55 6.37 -26.31
C ALA A 378 -9.03 5.31 -27.30
N ASP A 379 -9.65 5.20 -28.48
CA ASP A 379 -9.33 4.29 -29.57
C ASP A 379 -8.25 4.81 -30.55
N ASP A 380 -7.49 5.85 -30.18
CA ASP A 380 -6.48 6.54 -31.00
C ASP A 380 -7.04 7.35 -32.19
N SER A 381 -8.36 7.44 -32.37
CA SER A 381 -8.92 8.30 -33.42
C SER A 381 -8.75 9.79 -33.09
N GLU A 382 -8.62 10.60 -34.13
CA GLU A 382 -8.41 12.04 -33.98
C GLU A 382 -9.64 12.73 -33.36
N VAL A 383 -9.37 13.74 -32.53
CA VAL A 383 -10.38 14.67 -32.02
C VAL A 383 -10.44 15.88 -32.95
N SER A 384 -11.63 16.22 -33.42
CA SER A 384 -11.84 17.40 -34.26
C SER A 384 -11.65 18.69 -33.46
N GLY A 385 -10.92 19.65 -34.03
CA GLY A 385 -10.68 20.96 -33.42
C GLY A 385 -9.22 21.13 -32.97
N THR A 386 -8.93 22.27 -32.34
CA THR A 386 -7.59 22.61 -31.85
C THR A 386 -7.64 22.76 -30.34
N ILE A 387 -6.59 22.31 -29.66
CA ILE A 387 -6.42 22.54 -28.23
C ILE A 387 -6.39 24.04 -27.98
N ASP A 388 -7.15 24.50 -26.99
CA ASP A 388 -7.07 25.88 -26.53
C ASP A 388 -5.78 26.07 -25.71
N TYR A 389 -4.71 26.47 -26.39
CA TYR A 389 -3.39 26.66 -25.78
C TYR A 389 -3.36 27.73 -24.70
N ASN A 390 -4.32 28.67 -24.66
CA ASN A 390 -4.40 29.68 -23.60
C ASN A 390 -4.86 29.09 -22.26
N ASN A 391 -5.54 27.94 -22.30
CA ASN A 391 -6.10 27.27 -21.14
C ASN A 391 -5.32 26.00 -20.74
N VAL A 392 -4.16 25.76 -21.36
CA VAL A 392 -3.22 24.73 -20.92
C VAL A 392 -2.50 25.20 -19.66
N LYS A 393 -2.43 24.33 -18.65
CA LYS A 393 -1.67 24.58 -17.41
C LYS A 393 -0.41 23.74 -17.38
N TRP A 394 0.67 24.32 -16.86
CA TRP A 394 1.98 23.70 -16.69
C TRP A 394 2.48 24.01 -15.28
N GLU A 395 2.59 22.99 -14.45
CA GLU A 395 2.82 23.14 -13.01
C GLU A 395 3.97 22.24 -12.57
N LEU A 396 4.96 22.79 -11.87
CA LEU A 396 6.01 22.01 -11.23
C LEU A 396 5.43 21.29 -10.01
N ILE A 397 5.73 19.99 -9.89
CA ILE A 397 5.32 19.16 -8.75
C ILE A 397 6.43 19.13 -7.69
N GLN A 398 6.04 19.31 -6.43
CA GLN A 398 6.85 18.93 -5.27
C GLN A 398 6.81 17.41 -5.09
N GLU A 399 7.95 16.73 -5.24
CA GLU A 399 8.09 15.29 -4.99
C GLU A 399 8.19 15.02 -3.47
N ASP A 400 7.78 13.82 -3.05
CA ASP A 400 7.87 13.39 -1.66
C ASP A 400 9.32 13.43 -1.13
N GLY A 401 9.51 13.96 0.08
CA GLY A 401 10.83 14.20 0.68
C GLY A 401 11.42 15.60 0.42
N MET A 402 10.77 16.42 -0.40
CA MET A 402 11.07 17.86 -0.50
C MET A 402 10.35 18.65 0.59
N SER A 403 11.03 19.60 1.22
CA SER A 403 10.49 20.38 2.33
C SER A 403 9.35 21.32 1.93
N ASP A 404 9.42 21.89 0.73
CA ASP A 404 8.47 22.86 0.21
C ASP A 404 8.60 23.02 -1.33
N ALA A 405 7.77 23.90 -1.91
CA ALA A 405 7.81 24.25 -3.31
C ALA A 405 9.15 24.89 -3.74
N THR A 406 9.87 25.56 -2.84
CA THR A 406 11.18 26.15 -3.12
C THR A 406 12.25 25.07 -3.28
N ALA A 407 12.17 23.98 -2.51
CA ALA A 407 13.02 22.81 -2.68
C ALA A 407 12.76 22.14 -4.03
N ALA A 408 11.48 22.02 -4.44
CA ALA A 408 11.13 21.51 -5.77
C ALA A 408 11.71 22.38 -6.90
N GLU A 409 11.60 23.70 -6.79
CA GLU A 409 12.16 24.64 -7.77
C GLU A 409 13.70 24.57 -7.82
N THR A 410 14.36 24.46 -6.66
CA THR A 410 15.82 24.32 -6.56
C THR A 410 16.29 23.02 -7.20
N ASN A 411 15.58 21.92 -6.93
CA ASN A 411 15.85 20.63 -7.55
C ASN A 411 15.64 20.68 -9.08
N ALA A 412 14.54 21.28 -9.55
CA ALA A 412 14.29 21.48 -10.98
C ALA A 412 15.38 22.34 -11.65
N LYS A 413 15.91 23.38 -10.99
CA LYS A 413 17.07 24.16 -11.45
C LYS A 413 18.37 23.34 -11.52
N SER A 414 18.45 22.20 -10.85
CA SER A 414 19.56 21.26 -11.00
C SER A 414 19.39 20.34 -12.22
N VAL A 415 18.14 20.16 -12.69
CA VAL A 415 17.81 19.40 -13.90
C VAL A 415 17.92 20.27 -15.16
N PHE A 416 17.49 21.52 -15.10
CA PHE A 416 17.40 22.42 -16.26
C PHE A 416 18.26 23.67 -16.13
N LYS A 417 18.73 24.19 -17.27
CA LYS A 417 19.45 25.47 -17.35
C LYS A 417 18.54 26.66 -17.04
N VAL A 418 17.31 26.58 -17.55
CA VAL A 418 16.18 27.47 -17.27
C VAL A 418 14.97 26.57 -17.10
N LEU A 419 14.09 26.89 -16.15
CA LEU A 419 12.89 26.09 -15.93
C LEU A 419 12.05 26.03 -17.23
N PRO A 420 11.62 24.83 -17.66
CA PRO A 420 10.80 24.67 -18.84
C PRO A 420 9.49 25.46 -18.73
N SER A 421 9.03 26.00 -19.85
CA SER A 421 7.83 26.83 -19.92
C SER A 421 6.90 26.41 -21.06
N TRP A 422 5.61 26.69 -20.89
CA TRP A 422 4.61 26.54 -21.94
C TRP A 422 4.59 27.74 -22.88
N ASN A 423 4.70 27.47 -24.18
CA ASN A 423 4.60 28.46 -25.23
C ASN A 423 3.20 28.41 -25.86
N THR A 424 2.36 29.39 -25.51
CA THR A 424 0.95 29.46 -25.99
C THR A 424 0.83 29.70 -27.49
N THR A 425 1.88 30.21 -28.15
CA THR A 425 1.86 30.50 -29.59
C THR A 425 2.19 29.25 -30.42
N THR A 426 3.20 28.49 -30.01
CA THR A 426 3.67 27.31 -30.74
C THR A 426 2.96 26.03 -30.27
N GLY A 427 2.42 26.03 -29.05
CA GLY A 427 1.79 24.87 -28.44
C GLY A 427 2.80 23.83 -27.93
N TYR A 428 4.00 24.27 -27.53
CA TYR A 428 5.04 23.40 -27.00
C TYR A 428 5.40 23.72 -25.55
N PHE A 429 5.71 22.69 -24.78
CA PHE A 429 6.56 22.79 -23.59
C PHE A 429 8.01 22.76 -24.04
N GLU A 430 8.75 23.81 -23.74
CA GLU A 430 10.10 24.03 -24.25
C GLU A 430 11.07 24.14 -23.07
N GLY A 431 12.25 23.53 -23.19
CA GLY A 431 13.26 23.60 -22.14
C GLY A 431 14.63 23.10 -22.60
N ILE A 432 15.63 23.37 -21.77
CA ILE A 432 17.03 22.96 -21.99
C ILE A 432 17.56 22.33 -20.70
N PHE A 433 18.08 21.11 -20.79
CA PHE A 433 18.72 20.43 -19.67
C PHE A 433 19.97 21.19 -19.19
N ASN A 434 20.34 21.02 -17.92
CA ASN A 434 21.49 21.72 -17.35
C ASN A 434 22.83 21.14 -17.85
N ASP A 435 23.93 21.78 -17.46
CA ASP A 435 25.31 21.45 -17.84
C ASP A 435 25.76 20.04 -17.40
N ASP A 436 27.01 19.70 -17.76
CA ASP A 436 27.59 18.38 -17.58
C ASP A 436 28.10 18.07 -16.16
N LYS A 437 27.61 18.79 -15.14
CA LYS A 437 27.79 18.37 -13.75
C LYS A 437 27.07 17.04 -13.52
N ALA A 438 27.87 16.02 -13.23
CA ALA A 438 27.46 14.63 -13.27
C ALA A 438 26.67 14.23 -12.01
N ASP A 439 25.39 14.62 -11.98
CA ASP A 439 24.42 14.18 -10.97
C ASP A 439 23.17 13.61 -11.66
N LYS A 440 22.66 12.49 -11.13
CA LYS A 440 21.35 11.98 -11.54
C LYS A 440 20.28 12.77 -10.79
N GLN A 441 19.56 13.61 -11.52
CA GLN A 441 18.52 14.48 -10.97
C GLN A 441 17.21 14.27 -11.74
N SER A 442 16.08 14.49 -11.08
CA SER A 442 14.76 14.43 -11.71
C SER A 442 13.90 15.61 -11.33
N ALA A 443 12.96 15.97 -12.19
CA ALA A 443 11.94 16.97 -11.92
C ALA A 443 10.62 16.50 -12.54
N LEU A 444 9.54 16.66 -11.79
CA LEU A 444 8.21 16.22 -12.17
C LEU A 444 7.32 17.43 -12.46
N TYR A 445 6.66 17.43 -13.60
CA TYR A 445 5.67 18.46 -13.96
C TYR A 445 4.30 17.82 -14.18
N GLN A 446 3.26 18.61 -13.96
CA GLN A 446 1.89 18.31 -14.34
C GLN A 446 1.47 19.23 -15.48
N VAL A 447 0.83 18.64 -16.49
CA VAL A 447 0.16 19.35 -17.56
C VAL A 447 -1.34 19.08 -17.49
N THR A 448 -2.15 20.13 -17.63
CA THR A 448 -3.60 20.02 -17.83
C THR A 448 -3.96 20.63 -19.17
N VAL A 449 -4.59 19.83 -20.03
CA VAL A 449 -4.91 20.17 -21.43
C VAL A 449 -6.43 20.13 -21.65
N PRO A 450 -7.05 21.24 -22.09
CA PRO A 450 -8.47 21.24 -22.47
C PRO A 450 -8.76 20.28 -23.63
N VAL A 451 -9.90 19.59 -23.56
CA VAL A 451 -10.35 18.74 -24.67
C VAL A 451 -11.02 19.61 -25.74
N PRO A 452 -10.57 19.57 -27.00
CA PRO A 452 -11.18 20.36 -28.07
C PRO A 452 -12.68 20.04 -28.22
N GLY A 453 -13.51 21.09 -28.27
CA GLY A 453 -14.95 20.96 -28.45
C GLY A 453 -15.75 20.60 -27.20
N GLU A 454 -15.10 20.31 -26.07
CA GLU A 454 -15.76 19.88 -24.83
C GLU A 454 -15.64 20.95 -23.73
N THR A 455 -16.75 21.62 -23.43
CA THR A 455 -16.75 22.72 -22.45
C THR A 455 -16.49 22.20 -21.03
N GLY A 456 -15.48 22.75 -20.36
CA GLY A 456 -15.14 22.41 -18.97
C GLY A 456 -14.41 21.08 -18.79
N LYS A 457 -14.04 20.40 -19.89
CA LYS A 457 -13.33 19.12 -19.86
C LYS A 457 -11.84 19.31 -20.11
N SER A 458 -11.01 18.71 -19.27
CA SER A 458 -9.55 18.72 -19.44
C SER A 458 -8.94 17.40 -19.01
N LEU A 459 -7.82 17.03 -19.64
CA LEU A 459 -7.02 15.87 -19.30
C LEU A 459 -5.78 16.33 -18.54
N THR A 460 -5.42 15.59 -17.49
CA THR A 460 -4.21 15.88 -16.71
C THR A 460 -3.21 14.76 -16.88
N TYR A 461 -1.94 15.12 -16.99
CA TYR A 461 -0.85 14.19 -17.27
C TYR A 461 0.44 14.67 -16.59
N LYS A 462 1.35 13.77 -16.25
CA LYS A 462 2.64 14.13 -15.64
C LYS A 462 3.79 13.96 -16.62
N ILE A 463 4.84 14.77 -16.49
CA ILE A 463 6.07 14.62 -17.26
C ILE A 463 7.24 14.54 -16.29
N LEU A 464 7.85 13.36 -16.19
CA LEU A 464 9.04 13.12 -15.37
C LEU A 464 10.28 13.32 -16.24
N PHE A 465 11.00 14.40 -16.00
CA PHE A 465 12.30 14.61 -16.60
C PHE A 465 13.39 14.02 -15.70
N THR A 466 14.31 13.27 -16.28
CA THR A 466 15.47 12.73 -15.60
C THR A 466 16.72 13.13 -16.37
N LYS A 467 17.65 13.82 -15.71
CA LYS A 467 19.00 14.08 -16.21
C LYS A 467 19.90 12.94 -15.76
N ASP A 468 20.34 12.08 -16.66
CA ASP A 468 21.24 10.95 -16.36
C ASP A 468 22.48 10.99 -17.25
N LEU A 469 23.46 11.82 -16.88
CA LEU A 469 24.68 12.00 -17.67
C LEU A 469 25.78 10.97 -17.36
N ARG A 470 25.47 9.88 -16.66
CA ARG A 470 26.47 8.87 -16.27
C ARG A 470 27.16 8.24 -17.48
N SER A 471 26.39 7.94 -18.52
CA SER A 471 26.90 7.39 -19.79
C SER A 471 27.77 8.42 -20.54
N PHE A 472 27.36 9.69 -20.56
CA PHE A 472 28.12 10.79 -21.15
C PHE A 472 29.45 11.01 -20.43
N ALA A 473 29.43 11.07 -19.10
CA ALA A 473 30.63 11.21 -18.28
C ALA A 473 31.64 10.09 -18.56
N ALA A 474 31.18 8.83 -18.57
CA ALA A 474 32.03 7.69 -18.90
C ALA A 474 32.70 7.83 -20.29
N ARG A 475 31.96 8.25 -21.32
CA ARG A 475 32.50 8.48 -22.67
C ARG A 475 33.52 9.62 -22.72
N LYS A 476 33.33 10.69 -21.94
CA LYS A 476 34.27 11.82 -21.82
C LYS A 476 35.62 11.34 -21.28
N TYR A 477 35.63 10.52 -20.22
CA TYR A 477 36.85 9.93 -19.66
C TYR A 477 37.56 8.99 -20.64
N THR A 478 36.83 8.14 -21.37
CA THR A 478 37.44 7.24 -22.37
C THR A 478 38.05 8.01 -23.55
N ARG A 479 37.43 9.11 -23.99
CA ARG A 479 38.02 9.97 -25.04
C ARG A 479 39.26 10.70 -24.56
N GLN A 480 39.29 11.17 -23.32
CA GLN A 480 40.49 11.77 -22.73
C GLN A 480 41.63 10.76 -22.70
N SER A 481 41.42 9.55 -22.18
CA SER A 481 42.46 8.52 -22.08
C SER A 481 42.99 8.06 -23.45
N TYR A 482 42.13 7.99 -24.48
CA TYR A 482 42.58 7.69 -25.85
C TYR A 482 43.45 8.80 -26.45
N ASN A 483 43.08 10.07 -26.25
CA ASN A 483 43.87 11.22 -26.70
C ASN A 483 45.23 11.35 -25.99
N PHE A 484 45.34 10.87 -24.75
CA PHE A 484 46.64 10.79 -24.06
C PHE A 484 47.53 9.67 -24.61
N ARG A 485 46.94 8.57 -25.12
CA ARG A 485 47.68 7.44 -25.70
C ARG A 485 48.15 7.66 -27.13
N THR A 486 47.51 8.55 -27.89
CA THR A 486 47.89 8.88 -29.28
C THR A 486 48.81 10.10 -29.40
N LYS A 487 49.12 10.78 -28.28
CA LYS A 487 50.05 11.92 -28.19
C LYS A 487 51.38 11.58 -27.51
N GLN A 488 51.62 10.31 -27.18
CA GLN A 488 52.96 9.76 -26.92
C GLN A 488 53.44 9.05 -28.18
#